data_AF-A0A1K2IFH4-F1
#
_entry.id   AF-A0A1K2IFH4-F1
#
_cell.length_a   1.000
_cell.length_b   1.000
_cell.length_c   1.000
_cell.angle_alpha   90.00
_cell.angle_beta   90.00
_cell.angle_gamma   90.00
#
_symmetry.space_group_name_H-M   'P 1'
#
loop_
_entity.id
_entity.type
_entity.pdbx_description
1 polymer ?
#
loop_
_entity_poly.entity_id
_entity_poly.type
_entity_poly.pdbx_seq_one_letter_code
_entity_poly.pdbx_strand_id
1 'polypeptide(L)'
;MVLNIIFSFNRAIQLDYLLQSTLKNFKADSKIVILYHTSGDHKKGYDLLIKKYADQNISFVERKNVLFDLSYLKAIHSKRDWKFFKEKNLFNKNGDNFKGLLQKIIRNSNCEFLMFNTDDGVFFDEITIPEEVFTIIRNNPENASYRLYVGENLEGQPTYLEKKNDYYQWDYYTDKEIHHWSYPFSVDGTIYNSKGLLKHLEKIVYHNPVTLEEKGVNYIMQNKLFRIGLSPIKSKLVATKLNRVSVDSLNPTIHIKPDFLNEKFIDGYTLELIIPKEIDNANIVPSEIFLVKGDERELIYSLDAHGEKVQSLLGIEGAKEQLE
;
A
#
# COMPACT_ATOMS: atom_id res chain seq x y z
N MET A 1 -18.79 2.15 -4.89
CA MET A 1 -18.04 2.06 -3.61
C MET A 1 -16.72 1.32 -3.81
N VAL A 2 -15.64 1.86 -3.25
CA VAL A 2 -14.29 1.28 -3.21
C VAL A 2 -14.04 0.61 -1.85
N LEU A 3 -13.59 -0.64 -1.81
CA LEU A 3 -13.03 -1.26 -0.61
C LEU A 3 -11.57 -0.86 -0.49
N ASN A 4 -11.23 -0.04 0.49
CA ASN A 4 -9.85 0.30 0.81
C ASN A 4 -9.36 -0.64 1.93
N ILE A 5 -8.51 -1.61 1.59
CA ILE A 5 -7.86 -2.47 2.58
C ILE A 5 -6.47 -1.92 2.87
N ILE A 6 -6.24 -1.50 4.11
CA ILE A 6 -4.96 -0.96 4.56
C ILE A 6 -4.22 -2.04 5.34
N PHE A 7 -3.02 -2.38 4.89
CA PHE A 7 -2.14 -3.32 5.58
C PHE A 7 -1.30 -2.60 6.62
N SER A 8 -1.26 -3.12 7.84
CA SER A 8 -0.50 -2.47 8.92
C SER A 8 0.16 -3.45 9.90
N PHE A 9 1.36 -3.10 10.35
CA PHE A 9 2.11 -3.89 11.34
C PHE A 9 3.02 -3.00 12.18
N ASN A 10 2.76 -2.90 13.48
CA ASN A 10 3.59 -2.14 14.44
C ASN A 10 3.84 -0.66 14.06
N ARG A 11 2.89 0.00 13.38
CA ARG A 11 3.01 1.42 12.97
C ARG A 11 1.70 2.19 13.19
N ALA A 12 1.13 2.09 14.39
CA ALA A 12 -0.16 2.70 14.72
C ALA A 12 -0.25 4.21 14.42
N ILE A 13 0.81 4.99 14.70
CA ILE A 13 0.81 6.44 14.44
C ILE A 13 0.88 6.79 12.95
N GLN A 14 1.57 5.97 12.14
CA GLN A 14 1.64 6.19 10.69
C GLN A 14 0.33 5.77 10.04
N LEU A 15 -0.28 4.67 10.51
CA LEU A 15 -1.63 4.28 10.13
C LEU A 15 -2.66 5.37 10.48
N ASP A 16 -2.55 5.98 11.66
CA ASP A 16 -3.38 7.12 12.04
C ASP A 16 -3.23 8.28 11.04
N TYR A 17 -2.00 8.61 10.65
CA TYR A 17 -1.73 9.67 9.68
C TYR A 17 -2.31 9.35 8.29
N LEU A 18 -2.15 8.12 7.81
CA LEU A 18 -2.79 7.66 6.57
C LEU A 18 -4.31 7.76 6.65
N LEU A 19 -4.92 7.33 7.76
CA LEU A 19 -6.37 7.41 7.95
C LEU A 19 -6.87 8.84 7.90
N GLN A 20 -6.20 9.76 8.61
CA GLN A 20 -6.53 11.19 8.57
C GLN A 20 -6.44 11.74 7.14
N SER A 21 -5.36 11.44 6.43
CA SER A 21 -5.18 11.89 5.04
C SER A 21 -6.23 11.28 4.09
N THR A 22 -6.59 10.02 4.29
CA THR A 22 -7.62 9.32 3.49
C THR A 22 -8.98 9.97 3.69
N LEU A 23 -9.41 10.16 4.95
CA LEU A 23 -10.71 10.78 5.28
C LEU A 23 -10.80 12.23 4.79
N LYS A 24 -9.68 12.95 4.80
CA LYS A 24 -9.61 14.33 4.31
C LYS A 24 -9.68 14.39 2.79
N ASN A 25 -8.91 13.55 2.09
CA ASN A 25 -8.58 13.78 0.68
C ASN A 25 -9.27 12.82 -0.29
N PHE A 26 -9.64 11.60 0.13
CA PHE A 26 -10.25 10.62 -0.76
C PHE A 26 -11.78 10.78 -0.79
N LYS A 27 -12.31 11.43 -1.83
CA LYS A 27 -13.74 11.81 -1.91
C LYS A 27 -14.66 10.72 -2.46
N ALA A 28 -14.11 9.68 -3.08
CA ALA A 28 -14.91 8.57 -3.57
C ALA A 28 -15.49 7.76 -2.40
N ASP A 29 -16.75 7.35 -2.53
CA ASP A 29 -17.42 6.49 -1.57
C ASP A 29 -16.61 5.22 -1.31
N SER A 30 -16.23 5.00 -0.05
CA SER A 30 -15.33 3.94 0.32
C SER A 30 -15.65 3.30 1.66
N LYS A 31 -15.35 2.01 1.73
CA LYS A 31 -15.32 1.22 2.96
C LYS A 31 -13.87 0.94 3.32
N ILE A 32 -13.46 1.31 4.53
CA ILE A 32 -12.08 1.12 4.98
C ILE A 32 -11.99 -0.12 5.88
N VAL A 33 -11.05 -1.00 5.58
CA VAL A 33 -10.73 -2.17 6.41
C VAL A 33 -9.24 -2.18 6.71
N ILE A 34 -8.89 -2.17 7.99
CA ILE A 34 -7.52 -2.30 8.45
C ILE A 34 -7.24 -3.79 8.68
N LEU A 35 -6.39 -4.38 7.85
CA LEU A 35 -5.89 -5.74 8.04
C LEU A 35 -4.52 -5.67 8.71
N TYR A 36 -4.49 -5.92 10.02
CA TYR A 36 -3.31 -5.62 10.83
C TYR A 36 -2.81 -6.80 11.66
N HIS A 37 -1.60 -6.65 12.19
CA HIS A 37 -1.07 -7.48 13.27
C HIS A 37 -0.23 -6.60 14.20
N THR A 38 0.03 -7.07 15.41
CA THR A 38 0.84 -6.34 16.39
C THR A 38 1.73 -7.29 17.18
N SER A 39 2.80 -6.76 17.77
CA SER A 39 3.62 -7.49 18.73
C SER A 39 3.94 -6.62 19.94
N GLY A 40 3.99 -7.22 21.14
CA GLY A 40 4.39 -6.51 22.37
C GLY A 40 3.52 -5.29 22.66
N ASP A 41 4.15 -4.17 23.01
CA ASP A 41 3.46 -2.93 23.38
C ASP A 41 2.75 -2.22 22.21
N HIS A 42 3.03 -2.60 20.96
CA HIS A 42 2.29 -2.08 19.80
C HIS A 42 0.80 -2.37 19.88
N LYS A 43 0.39 -3.45 20.56
CA LYS A 43 -1.03 -3.74 20.77
C LYS A 43 -1.77 -2.57 21.41
N LYS A 44 -1.16 -1.89 22.39
CA LYS A 44 -1.76 -0.73 23.07
C LYS A 44 -2.02 0.42 22.10
N GLY A 45 -1.09 0.68 21.18
CA GLY A 45 -1.25 1.66 20.12
C GLY A 45 -2.47 1.36 19.24
N TYR A 46 -2.62 0.11 18.79
CA TYR A 46 -3.79 -0.27 17.98
C TYR A 46 -5.10 -0.25 18.78
N ASP A 47 -5.09 -0.63 20.06
CA ASP A 47 -6.27 -0.54 20.93
C ASP A 47 -6.76 0.92 21.03
N LEU A 48 -5.84 1.89 21.16
CA LEU A 48 -6.15 3.33 21.13
C LEU A 48 -6.68 3.76 19.76
N LEU A 49 -6.09 3.28 18.68
CA LEU A 49 -6.50 3.61 17.31
C LEU A 49 -7.92 3.12 17.01
N ILE A 50 -8.25 1.88 17.41
CA ILE A 50 -9.60 1.31 17.29
C ILE A 50 -10.60 2.18 18.05
N LYS A 51 -10.27 2.61 19.26
CA LYS A 51 -11.13 3.49 20.05
C LYS A 51 -11.29 4.87 19.39
N LYS A 52 -10.22 5.45 18.84
CA LYS A 52 -10.23 6.75 18.15
C LYS A 52 -11.17 6.76 16.94
N TYR A 53 -11.27 5.65 16.21
CA TYR A 53 -12.08 5.53 14.99
C TYR A 53 -13.37 4.73 15.17
N ALA A 54 -13.82 4.48 16.42
CA ALA A 54 -14.98 3.65 16.71
C ALA A 54 -16.30 4.17 16.10
N ASP A 55 -16.44 5.50 15.98
CA ASP A 55 -17.63 6.16 15.40
C ASP A 55 -17.54 6.34 13.88
N GLN A 56 -16.44 5.92 13.26
CA GLN A 56 -16.23 5.99 11.81
C GLN A 56 -16.54 4.64 11.17
N ASN A 57 -16.88 4.64 9.87
CA ASN A 57 -17.11 3.41 9.10
C ASN A 57 -15.78 2.69 8.73
N ILE A 58 -14.97 2.37 9.73
CA ILE A 58 -13.65 1.75 9.60
C ILE A 58 -13.64 0.44 10.38
N SER A 59 -13.34 -0.67 9.71
CA SER A 59 -13.26 -1.99 10.36
C SER A 59 -11.83 -2.40 10.63
N PHE A 60 -11.53 -2.82 11.86
CA PHE A 60 -10.22 -3.38 12.23
C PHE A 60 -10.30 -4.91 12.30
N VAL A 61 -9.40 -5.57 11.58
CA VAL A 61 -9.35 -7.03 11.49
C VAL A 61 -7.93 -7.51 11.74
N GLU A 62 -7.71 -8.14 12.89
CA GLU A 62 -6.41 -8.67 13.26
C GLU A 62 -6.13 -10.03 12.62
N ARG A 63 -4.91 -10.19 12.09
CA ARG A 63 -4.36 -11.47 11.64
C ARG A 63 -4.14 -12.39 12.83
N LYS A 64 -4.41 -13.68 12.63
CA LYS A 64 -4.28 -14.72 13.66
C LYS A 64 -3.33 -15.80 13.20
N ASN A 65 -2.54 -16.31 14.13
CA ASN A 65 -1.71 -17.49 13.88
C ASN A 65 -2.61 -18.68 13.56
N VAL A 66 -2.24 -19.41 12.51
CA VAL A 66 -2.96 -20.62 12.09
C VAL A 66 -1.96 -21.69 11.71
N LEU A 67 -2.33 -22.94 11.99
CA LEU A 67 -1.53 -24.09 11.57
C LEU A 67 -1.66 -24.37 10.06
N PHE A 68 -2.82 -24.04 9.49
CA PHE A 68 -3.12 -24.28 8.09
C PHE A 68 -4.16 -23.28 7.58
N ASP A 69 -3.82 -22.54 6.52
CA ASP A 69 -4.76 -21.68 5.82
C ASP A 69 -5.28 -22.38 4.54
N LEU A 70 -6.57 -22.77 4.55
CA LEU A 70 -7.23 -23.46 3.43
C LEU A 70 -7.19 -22.68 2.10
N SER A 71 -6.97 -21.36 2.14
CA SER A 71 -6.88 -20.55 0.92
C SER A 71 -5.70 -20.91 0.02
N TYR A 72 -4.68 -21.60 0.55
CA TYR A 72 -3.53 -22.06 -0.24
C TYR A 72 -3.86 -23.22 -1.19
N LEU A 73 -4.94 -23.98 -0.94
CA LEU A 73 -5.32 -25.11 -1.79
C LEU A 73 -5.53 -24.71 -3.25
N LYS A 74 -6.02 -23.49 -3.48
CA LYS A 74 -6.24 -22.93 -4.83
C LYS A 74 -4.99 -22.31 -5.46
N ALA A 75 -3.91 -22.13 -4.70
CA ALA A 75 -2.70 -21.43 -5.13
C ALA A 75 -1.49 -22.36 -5.32
N ILE A 76 -1.52 -23.58 -4.77
CA ILE A 76 -0.43 -24.53 -4.89
C ILE A 76 -0.55 -25.27 -6.22
N HIS A 77 0.27 -24.86 -7.21
CA HIS A 77 0.28 -25.48 -8.54
C HIS A 77 1.63 -26.13 -8.89
N SER A 78 2.67 -25.86 -8.11
CA SER A 78 4.02 -26.34 -8.36
C SER A 78 4.75 -26.79 -7.09
N LYS A 79 5.89 -27.47 -7.27
CA LYS A 79 6.80 -27.81 -6.16
C LYS A 79 7.31 -26.55 -5.44
N ARG A 80 7.47 -25.44 -6.17
CA ARG A 80 7.91 -24.15 -5.61
C ARG A 80 6.84 -23.57 -4.68
N ASP A 81 5.58 -23.60 -5.10
CA ASP A 81 4.44 -23.12 -4.30
C ASP A 81 4.27 -23.96 -3.04
N TRP A 82 4.43 -25.28 -3.16
CA TRP A 82 4.40 -26.20 -2.02
C TRP A 82 5.53 -25.92 -1.03
N LYS A 83 6.74 -25.66 -1.52
CA LYS A 83 7.89 -25.27 -0.68
C LYS A 83 7.60 -23.95 0.04
N PHE A 84 7.11 -22.95 -0.67
CA PHE A 84 6.73 -21.66 -0.09
C PHE A 84 5.68 -21.83 1.02
N PHE A 85 4.61 -22.58 0.75
CA PHE A 85 3.55 -22.85 1.72
C PHE A 85 4.09 -23.53 2.98
N LYS A 86 4.98 -24.52 2.81
CA LYS A 86 5.64 -25.20 3.93
C LYS A 86 6.47 -24.24 4.77
N GLU A 87 7.31 -23.43 4.14
CA GLU A 87 8.25 -22.53 4.82
C GLU A 87 7.57 -21.36 5.51
N LYS A 88 6.56 -20.75 4.87
CA LYS A 88 5.96 -19.50 5.35
C LYS A 88 4.69 -19.71 6.18
N ASN A 89 4.00 -20.85 6.05
CA ASN A 89 2.76 -21.14 6.76
C ASN A 89 2.87 -22.40 7.64
N LEU A 90 3.12 -23.59 7.06
CA LEU A 90 3.01 -24.85 7.79
C LEU A 90 4.08 -25.04 8.90
N PHE A 91 5.34 -24.69 8.62
CA PHE A 91 6.46 -24.86 9.56
C PHE A 91 6.86 -23.56 10.26
N ASN A 92 6.25 -22.44 9.87
CA ASN A 92 6.49 -21.18 10.53
C ASN A 92 5.58 -21.05 11.75
N LYS A 93 6.17 -21.07 12.95
CA LYS A 93 5.41 -20.85 14.21
C LYS A 93 4.75 -19.47 14.28
N ASN A 94 5.25 -18.52 13.50
CA ASN A 94 4.69 -17.18 13.34
C ASN A 94 3.88 -17.04 12.04
N GLY A 95 3.52 -18.15 11.39
CA GLY A 95 2.65 -18.17 10.24
C GLY A 95 1.23 -17.73 10.62
N ASP A 96 0.67 -16.80 9.86
CA ASP A 96 -0.66 -16.26 10.08
C ASP A 96 -1.63 -16.57 8.93
N ASN A 97 -2.87 -16.12 9.09
CA ASN A 97 -3.95 -16.30 8.12
C ASN A 97 -4.10 -15.14 7.13
N PHE A 98 -3.04 -14.36 6.85
CA PHE A 98 -3.12 -13.17 5.99
C PHE A 98 -3.83 -13.44 4.66
N LYS A 99 -3.45 -14.51 3.96
CA LYS A 99 -4.00 -14.87 2.65
C LYS A 99 -5.51 -15.10 2.71
N GLY A 100 -5.94 -16.03 3.56
CA GLY A 100 -7.35 -16.39 3.70
C GLY A 100 -8.19 -15.24 4.24
N LEU A 101 -7.64 -14.46 5.16
CA LEU A 101 -8.32 -13.31 5.75
C LEU A 101 -8.53 -12.19 4.71
N LEU A 102 -7.50 -11.85 3.93
CA LEU A 102 -7.60 -10.88 2.83
C LEU A 102 -8.68 -11.29 1.81
N GLN A 103 -8.63 -12.54 1.33
CA GLN A 103 -9.60 -13.04 0.36
C GLN A 103 -11.03 -13.04 0.91
N LYS A 104 -11.20 -13.39 2.19
CA LYS A 104 -12.50 -13.35 2.87
C LYS A 104 -13.05 -11.93 2.98
N ILE A 105 -12.20 -10.96 3.33
CA ILE A 105 -12.58 -9.54 3.40
C ILE A 105 -13.08 -9.07 2.03
N ILE A 106 -12.32 -9.32 0.97
CA ILE A 106 -12.70 -8.92 -0.40
C ILE A 106 -14.03 -9.57 -0.80
N ARG A 107 -14.15 -10.90 -0.62
CA ARG A 107 -15.34 -11.66 -1.00
C ARG A 107 -16.62 -11.19 -0.31
N ASN A 108 -16.51 -10.79 0.96
CA ASN A 108 -17.66 -10.42 1.78
C ASN A 108 -17.98 -8.91 1.75
N SER A 109 -17.17 -8.09 1.08
CA SER A 109 -17.29 -6.64 1.13
C SER A 109 -18.47 -6.06 0.35
N ASN A 110 -18.97 -6.78 -0.67
CA ASN A 110 -19.90 -6.29 -1.70
C ASN A 110 -19.43 -5.02 -2.46
N CYS A 111 -18.21 -4.56 -2.25
CA CYS A 111 -17.66 -3.39 -2.94
C CYS A 111 -17.26 -3.77 -4.36
N GLU A 112 -17.64 -2.95 -5.34
CA GLU A 112 -17.31 -3.20 -6.75
C GLU A 112 -15.82 -3.05 -7.04
N PHE A 113 -15.17 -2.07 -6.41
CA PHE A 113 -13.77 -1.75 -6.59
C PHE A 113 -12.96 -2.05 -5.34
N LEU A 114 -11.67 -2.33 -5.52
CA LEU A 114 -10.73 -2.70 -4.48
C LEU A 114 -9.48 -1.84 -4.60
N MET A 115 -9.03 -1.29 -3.49
CA MET A 115 -7.77 -0.59 -3.35
C MET A 115 -7.00 -1.16 -2.16
N PHE A 116 -5.69 -1.28 -2.32
CA PHE A 116 -4.77 -1.55 -1.22
C PHE A 116 -4.01 -0.30 -0.85
N ASN A 117 -3.63 -0.18 0.42
CA ASN A 117 -2.61 0.76 0.89
C ASN A 117 -1.78 0.11 2.00
N THR A 118 -0.61 0.66 2.27
CA THR A 118 0.20 0.37 3.46
C THR A 118 0.22 1.57 4.40
N ASP A 119 0.38 1.32 5.69
CA ASP A 119 0.41 2.32 6.77
C ASP A 119 1.51 3.40 6.69
N ASP A 120 2.42 3.34 5.72
CA ASP A 120 3.39 4.39 5.41
C ASP A 120 2.97 5.30 4.24
N GLY A 121 1.80 5.07 3.63
CA GLY A 121 1.21 5.92 2.59
C GLY A 121 0.59 7.21 3.13
N VAL A 122 0.56 8.25 2.29
CA VAL A 122 -0.04 9.57 2.60
C VAL A 122 -0.71 10.15 1.37
N PHE A 123 -2.01 10.43 1.46
CA PHE A 123 -2.70 11.21 0.45
C PHE A 123 -2.44 12.70 0.69
N PHE A 124 -1.76 13.37 -0.22
CA PHE A 124 -1.27 14.74 -0.01
C PHE A 124 -2.11 15.82 -0.71
N ASP A 125 -3.07 15.41 -1.55
CA ASP A 125 -3.97 16.31 -2.27
C ASP A 125 -5.35 15.66 -2.45
N GLU A 126 -6.37 16.47 -2.71
CA GLU A 126 -7.74 16.00 -2.91
C GLU A 126 -7.85 15.08 -4.15
N ILE A 127 -8.66 14.03 -3.99
CA ILE A 127 -8.86 12.97 -4.97
C ILE A 127 -10.34 12.88 -5.31
N THR A 128 -10.64 13.26 -6.54
CA THR A 128 -11.89 12.94 -7.22
C THR A 128 -11.58 11.99 -8.36
N ILE A 129 -12.25 10.83 -8.39
CA ILE A 129 -12.08 9.84 -9.45
C ILE A 129 -13.19 10.08 -10.50
N PRO A 130 -12.85 10.33 -11.76
CA PRO A 130 -13.86 10.46 -12.82
C PRO A 130 -14.72 9.20 -12.96
N GLU A 131 -16.04 9.32 -13.15
CA GLU A 131 -16.91 8.15 -13.36
C GLU A 131 -16.53 7.35 -14.62
N GLU A 132 -15.92 8.01 -15.60
CA GLU A 132 -15.36 7.34 -16.78
C GLU A 132 -14.28 6.31 -16.39
N VAL A 133 -13.42 6.63 -15.42
CA VAL A 133 -12.40 5.69 -14.90
C VAL A 133 -13.06 4.47 -14.26
N PHE A 134 -14.09 4.67 -13.43
CA PHE A 134 -14.87 3.57 -12.86
C PHE A 134 -15.55 2.73 -13.94
N THR A 135 -16.07 3.37 -14.99
CA THR A 135 -16.69 2.69 -16.13
C THR A 135 -15.68 1.84 -16.90
N ILE A 136 -14.45 2.34 -17.13
CA ILE A 136 -13.39 1.58 -17.78
C ILE A 136 -13.03 0.34 -16.96
N ILE A 137 -12.82 0.48 -15.64
CA ILE A 137 -12.48 -0.64 -14.75
C ILE A 137 -13.62 -1.67 -14.68
N ARG A 138 -14.87 -1.19 -14.58
CA ARG A 138 -16.07 -2.02 -14.57
C ARG A 138 -16.22 -2.86 -15.84
N ASN A 139 -15.96 -2.26 -17.00
CA ASN A 139 -16.04 -2.94 -18.29
C ASN A 139 -14.83 -3.85 -18.56
N ASN A 140 -13.73 -3.68 -17.82
CA ASN A 140 -12.48 -4.42 -17.97
C ASN A 140 -12.00 -5.01 -16.63
N PRO A 141 -12.79 -5.88 -15.97
CA PRO A 141 -12.58 -6.26 -14.56
C PRO A 141 -11.23 -6.95 -14.29
N GLU A 142 -10.65 -7.63 -15.27
CA GLU A 142 -9.34 -8.31 -15.15
C GLU A 142 -8.22 -7.56 -15.91
N ASN A 143 -8.53 -6.40 -16.49
CA ASN A 143 -7.68 -5.74 -17.50
C ASN A 143 -7.44 -4.24 -17.28
N ALA A 144 -8.09 -3.58 -16.32
CA ALA A 144 -7.84 -2.17 -16.04
C ALA A 144 -7.57 -1.88 -14.57
N SER A 145 -6.69 -0.92 -14.30
CA SER A 145 -6.38 -0.42 -12.96
C SER A 145 -6.13 1.09 -12.96
N TYR A 146 -6.43 1.76 -11.85
CA TYR A 146 -6.21 3.20 -11.67
C TYR A 146 -5.25 3.47 -10.51
N ARG A 147 -4.09 4.07 -10.80
CA ARG A 147 -2.97 4.24 -9.85
C ARG A 147 -2.89 5.66 -9.35
N LEU A 148 -3.08 5.85 -8.04
CA LEU A 148 -3.08 7.16 -7.40
C LEU A 148 -1.67 7.69 -7.12
N TYR A 149 -0.63 6.86 -7.14
CA TYR A 149 0.73 7.29 -6.83
C TYR A 149 1.57 7.66 -8.04
N VAL A 150 1.05 7.53 -9.27
CA VAL A 150 1.75 7.94 -10.50
C VAL A 150 1.06 9.15 -11.14
N GLY A 151 1.84 9.96 -11.86
CA GLY A 151 1.38 11.17 -12.54
C GLY A 151 2.53 11.92 -13.20
N GLU A 152 2.24 12.99 -13.95
CA GLU A 152 3.22 13.76 -14.75
C GLU A 152 4.29 14.48 -13.91
N ASN A 153 4.06 14.60 -12.60
CA ASN A 153 5.05 15.16 -11.68
C ASN A 153 6.19 14.19 -11.34
N LEU A 154 6.03 12.88 -11.61
CA LEU A 154 7.08 11.91 -11.32
C LEU A 154 8.15 11.87 -12.43
N GLU A 155 9.40 11.60 -12.05
CA GLU A 155 10.48 11.34 -12.99
C GLU A 155 10.17 10.12 -13.88
N GLY A 156 10.69 10.15 -15.10
CA GLY A 156 10.56 9.02 -16.03
C GLY A 156 9.15 8.83 -16.58
N GLN A 157 8.36 9.90 -16.70
CA GLN A 157 7.08 9.87 -17.43
C GLN A 157 7.31 9.41 -18.89
N PRO A 158 6.70 8.30 -19.33
CA PRO A 158 6.88 7.83 -20.69
C PRO A 158 6.14 8.69 -21.72
N THR A 159 6.62 8.67 -22.96
CA THR A 159 6.04 9.49 -24.05
C THR A 159 4.79 8.87 -24.67
N TYR A 160 4.49 7.60 -24.41
CA TYR A 160 3.34 6.89 -24.97
C TYR A 160 2.05 7.03 -24.14
N LEU A 161 2.10 7.78 -23.03
CA LEU A 161 0.92 8.05 -22.23
C LEU A 161 -0.06 8.91 -23.01
N GLU A 162 -1.31 8.48 -23.08
CA GLU A 162 -2.37 9.26 -23.66
C GLU A 162 -3.02 10.13 -22.58
N LYS A 163 -2.87 11.45 -22.69
CA LYS A 163 -3.58 12.40 -21.83
C LYS A 163 -5.05 12.48 -22.25
N LYS A 164 -5.95 12.05 -21.37
CA LYS A 164 -7.38 12.37 -21.44
C LYS A 164 -7.63 13.67 -20.65
N ASN A 165 -8.88 14.08 -20.50
CA ASN A 165 -9.21 15.33 -19.81
C ASN A 165 -8.58 15.42 -18.42
N ASP A 166 -8.92 14.48 -17.54
CA ASP A 166 -8.56 14.52 -16.11
C ASP A 166 -7.66 13.35 -15.67
N TYR A 167 -7.25 12.49 -16.60
CA TYR A 167 -6.46 11.29 -16.32
C TYR A 167 -5.53 10.92 -17.47
N TYR A 168 -4.51 10.13 -17.19
CA TYR A 168 -3.69 9.47 -18.20
C TYR A 168 -4.16 8.04 -18.42
N GLN A 169 -4.02 7.56 -19.66
CA GLN A 169 -4.26 6.17 -20.04
C GLN A 169 -3.05 5.63 -20.80
N TRP A 170 -2.68 4.38 -20.53
CA TRP A 170 -1.63 3.70 -21.26
C TRP A 170 -1.81 2.18 -21.21
N ASP A 171 -0.86 1.48 -21.84
CA ASP A 171 -0.75 0.04 -21.81
C ASP A 171 0.53 -0.35 -21.05
N TYR A 172 0.40 -1.05 -19.92
CA TYR A 172 1.54 -1.45 -19.07
C TYR A 172 2.59 -2.26 -19.80
N TYR A 173 2.22 -2.94 -20.89
CA TYR A 173 3.10 -3.82 -21.65
C TYR A 173 3.68 -3.16 -22.91
N THR A 174 3.56 -1.84 -23.03
CA THR A 174 4.26 -1.06 -24.06
C THR A 174 5.77 -1.13 -23.84
N ASP A 175 6.20 -0.90 -22.60
CA ASP A 175 7.59 -0.99 -22.20
C ASP A 175 7.95 -2.40 -21.72
N LYS A 176 9.21 -2.77 -21.97
CA LYS A 176 9.79 -4.03 -21.50
C LYS A 176 10.59 -3.86 -20.21
N GLU A 177 11.05 -2.65 -19.94
CA GLU A 177 11.73 -2.31 -18.70
C GLU A 177 10.68 -2.19 -17.59
N ILE A 178 11.04 -2.62 -16.38
CA ILE A 178 10.12 -2.56 -15.24
C ILE A 178 10.35 -1.25 -14.50
N HIS A 179 9.28 -0.45 -14.38
CA HIS A 179 9.24 0.84 -13.72
C HIS A 179 7.81 1.18 -13.28
N HIS A 180 7.60 2.31 -12.59
CA HIS A 180 6.30 2.80 -12.16
C HIS A 180 5.24 2.81 -13.27
N TRP A 181 5.57 2.91 -14.56
CA TRP A 181 4.55 2.92 -15.62
C TRP A 181 4.34 1.56 -16.30
N SER A 182 5.17 0.55 -16.00
CA SER A 182 5.05 -0.82 -16.51
C SER A 182 4.79 -1.86 -15.41
N TYR A 183 4.53 -1.41 -14.17
CA TYR A 183 4.23 -2.24 -12.99
C TYR A 183 2.70 -2.41 -12.76
N PRO A 184 2.02 -3.41 -13.35
CA PRO A 184 0.55 -3.47 -13.41
C PRO A 184 -0.15 -3.83 -12.09
N PHE A 185 0.61 -4.20 -11.06
CA PHE A 185 0.08 -4.60 -9.76
C PHE A 185 0.88 -4.01 -8.62
N SER A 186 0.21 -3.20 -7.80
CA SER A 186 0.78 -2.64 -6.59
C SER A 186 -0.20 -2.69 -5.42
N VAL A 187 0.34 -2.78 -4.22
CA VAL A 187 -0.41 -2.69 -2.96
C VAL A 187 -0.58 -1.24 -2.47
N ASP A 188 -0.11 -0.26 -3.23
CA ASP A 188 -0.19 1.17 -2.90
C ASP A 188 -1.17 1.87 -3.83
N GLY A 189 -2.25 2.45 -3.27
CA GLY A 189 -3.14 3.39 -3.95
C GLY A 189 -3.65 2.99 -5.33
N THR A 190 -3.75 1.69 -5.63
CA THR A 190 -4.17 1.21 -6.96
C THR A 190 -5.55 0.59 -6.88
N ILE A 191 -6.46 1.08 -7.70
CA ILE A 191 -7.87 0.67 -7.74
C ILE A 191 -8.05 -0.36 -8.86
N TYR A 192 -8.64 -1.49 -8.50
CA TYR A 192 -9.00 -2.59 -9.39
C TYR A 192 -10.49 -2.91 -9.27
N ASN A 193 -11.01 -3.74 -10.16
CA ASN A 193 -12.27 -4.42 -9.90
C ASN A 193 -12.07 -5.50 -8.82
N SER A 194 -12.91 -5.51 -7.78
CA SER A 194 -12.78 -6.43 -6.65
C SER A 194 -12.87 -7.90 -7.05
N LYS A 195 -13.85 -8.26 -7.90
CA LYS A 195 -14.07 -9.65 -8.31
C LYS A 195 -13.00 -10.11 -9.29
N GLY A 196 -12.63 -9.25 -10.24
CA GLY A 196 -11.57 -9.50 -11.20
C GLY A 196 -10.23 -9.75 -10.53
N LEU A 197 -9.81 -8.88 -9.61
CA LEU A 197 -8.56 -9.09 -8.87
C LEU A 197 -8.60 -10.32 -7.95
N LEU A 198 -9.70 -10.54 -7.21
CA LEU A 198 -9.84 -11.70 -6.32
C LEU A 198 -9.63 -13.03 -7.07
N LYS A 199 -10.15 -13.16 -8.29
CA LYS A 199 -9.99 -14.36 -9.14
C LYS A 199 -8.52 -14.75 -9.35
N HIS A 200 -7.62 -13.76 -9.40
CA HIS A 200 -6.18 -13.98 -9.56
C HIS A 200 -5.48 -14.17 -8.22
N LEU A 201 -5.83 -13.39 -7.20
CA LEU A 201 -5.26 -13.55 -5.85
C LEU A 201 -5.49 -14.96 -5.27
N GLU A 202 -6.60 -15.61 -5.62
CA GLU A 202 -6.85 -17.00 -5.22
C GLU A 202 -5.80 -17.99 -5.74
N LYS A 203 -5.12 -17.69 -6.84
CA LYS A 203 -4.17 -18.57 -7.54
C LYS A 203 -2.70 -18.32 -7.18
N ILE A 204 -2.41 -17.32 -6.36
CA ILE A 204 -1.04 -16.85 -6.08
C ILE A 204 -0.67 -17.22 -4.65
N VAL A 205 0.52 -17.79 -4.42
CA VAL A 205 1.01 -17.98 -3.05
C VAL A 205 1.57 -16.65 -2.51
N TYR A 206 1.11 -16.22 -1.32
CA TYR A 206 1.61 -15.04 -0.61
C TYR A 206 1.20 -15.13 0.86
N HIS A 207 1.96 -14.49 1.74
CA HIS A 207 1.77 -14.58 3.20
C HIS A 207 1.79 -13.23 3.94
N ASN A 208 2.16 -12.14 3.25
CA ASN A 208 2.17 -10.79 3.78
C ASN A 208 2.08 -9.78 2.60
N PRO A 209 1.96 -8.46 2.85
CA PRO A 209 1.86 -7.46 1.79
C PRO A 209 3.06 -7.48 0.82
N VAL A 210 4.28 -7.69 1.31
CA VAL A 210 5.50 -7.72 0.48
C VAL A 210 5.45 -8.87 -0.52
N THR A 211 5.17 -10.10 -0.04
CA THR A 211 5.05 -11.27 -0.93
C THR A 211 3.79 -11.23 -1.79
N LEU A 212 2.73 -10.54 -1.35
CA LEU A 212 1.57 -10.27 -2.19
C LEU A 212 1.96 -9.41 -3.39
N GLU A 213 2.69 -8.32 -3.18
CA GLU A 213 3.17 -7.46 -4.27
C GLU A 213 4.14 -8.21 -5.19
N GLU A 214 5.19 -8.82 -4.64
CA GLU A 214 6.23 -9.52 -5.41
C GLU A 214 5.63 -10.67 -6.25
N LYS A 215 4.81 -11.55 -5.66
CA LYS A 215 4.20 -12.67 -6.39
C LYS A 215 3.03 -12.23 -7.26
N GLY A 216 2.32 -11.19 -6.83
CA GLY A 216 1.21 -10.56 -7.54
C GLY A 216 1.64 -10.01 -8.89
N VAL A 217 2.65 -9.14 -8.89
CA VAL A 217 3.16 -8.53 -10.13
C VAL A 217 3.71 -9.58 -11.08
N ASN A 218 4.48 -10.53 -10.57
CA ASN A 218 5.04 -11.62 -11.38
C ASN A 218 3.94 -12.43 -12.08
N TYR A 219 2.90 -12.83 -11.33
CA TYR A 219 1.77 -13.55 -11.89
C TYR A 219 1.02 -12.70 -12.93
N ILE A 220 0.76 -11.44 -12.63
CA ILE A 220 0.00 -10.53 -13.50
C ILE A 220 0.75 -10.26 -14.80
N MET A 221 2.06 -10.00 -14.74
CA MET A 221 2.91 -9.81 -15.91
C MET A 221 2.99 -11.06 -16.77
N GLN A 222 3.20 -12.24 -16.18
CA GLN A 222 3.25 -13.52 -16.90
C GLN A 222 1.95 -13.81 -17.67
N ASN A 223 0.82 -13.41 -17.11
CA ASN A 223 -0.51 -13.63 -17.71
C ASN A 223 -1.02 -12.44 -18.53
N LYS A 224 -0.23 -11.35 -18.66
CA LYS A 224 -0.60 -10.10 -19.35
C LYS A 224 -1.94 -9.50 -18.88
N LEU A 225 -2.19 -9.55 -17.58
CA LEU A 225 -3.43 -9.05 -16.94
C LEU A 225 -3.31 -7.56 -16.60
N PHE A 226 -4.44 -6.90 -16.34
CA PHE A 226 -4.47 -5.47 -15.98
C PHE A 226 -3.77 -4.55 -16.98
N ARG A 227 -3.82 -4.90 -18.28
CA ARG A 227 -3.12 -4.19 -19.38
C ARG A 227 -3.37 -2.67 -19.45
N ILE A 228 -4.58 -2.21 -19.16
CA ILE A 228 -4.98 -0.81 -19.24
C ILE A 228 -4.59 -0.10 -17.94
N GLY A 229 -3.55 0.73 -18.02
CA GLY A 229 -3.13 1.60 -16.93
C GLY A 229 -3.84 2.94 -16.99
N LEU A 230 -4.28 3.43 -15.84
CA LEU A 230 -4.92 4.73 -15.68
C LEU A 230 -4.31 5.45 -14.47
N SER A 231 -4.24 6.79 -14.50
CA SER A 231 -3.76 7.59 -13.36
C SER A 231 -4.36 8.99 -13.37
N PRO A 232 -4.39 9.72 -12.23
CA PRO A 232 -4.64 11.16 -12.26
C PRO A 232 -3.53 11.88 -13.04
N ILE A 233 -3.77 13.14 -13.41
CA ILE A 233 -2.77 13.99 -14.08
C ILE A 233 -1.51 14.12 -13.21
N LYS A 234 -1.67 14.40 -11.92
CA LYS A 234 -0.59 14.41 -10.92
C LYS A 234 -0.85 13.32 -9.89
N SER A 235 0.21 12.69 -9.41
CA SER A 235 0.15 11.74 -8.30
C SER A 235 -0.55 12.38 -7.09
N LYS A 236 -1.19 11.54 -6.28
CA LYS A 236 -2.02 11.93 -5.14
C LYS A 236 -1.65 11.21 -3.85
N LEU A 237 -0.86 10.15 -3.97
CA LEU A 237 -0.37 9.32 -2.87
C LEU A 237 1.16 9.24 -2.96
N VAL A 238 1.83 9.35 -1.81
CA VAL A 238 3.25 9.01 -1.66
C VAL A 238 3.42 8.03 -0.49
N ALA A 239 4.45 7.20 -0.55
CA ALA A 239 4.89 6.38 0.58
C ALA A 239 6.08 7.05 1.29
N THR A 240 6.06 7.04 2.61
CA THR A 240 7.05 7.74 3.43
C THR A 240 8.12 6.78 3.96
N LYS A 241 9.39 7.22 3.98
CA LYS A 241 10.53 6.36 4.33
C LYS A 241 11.08 6.61 5.73
N LEU A 242 10.18 6.70 6.70
CA LEU A 242 10.52 6.88 8.12
C LEU A 242 11.27 5.66 8.68
N ASN A 243 10.73 4.47 8.39
CA ASN A 243 11.16 3.21 8.97
C ASN A 243 10.70 2.01 8.15
N ARG A 244 11.14 0.82 8.57
CA ARG A 244 10.77 -0.46 7.97
C ARG A 244 10.50 -1.49 9.06
N VAL A 245 9.40 -2.22 8.92
CA VAL A 245 9.01 -3.32 9.83
C VAL A 245 9.13 -4.70 9.21
N SER A 246 9.26 -4.78 7.88
CA SER A 246 9.49 -6.04 7.17
C SER A 246 10.97 -6.37 7.08
N VAL A 247 11.29 -7.67 7.20
CA VAL A 247 12.61 -8.23 6.91
C VAL A 247 12.75 -8.74 5.48
N ASP A 248 11.64 -8.81 4.72
CA ASP A 248 11.61 -9.32 3.35
C ASP A 248 12.04 -8.26 2.30
N SER A 249 12.27 -7.00 2.69
CA SER A 249 12.79 -5.94 1.79
C SER A 249 13.95 -5.17 2.43
N LEU A 250 14.84 -4.63 1.59
CA LEU A 250 16.01 -3.84 2.01
C LEU A 250 15.87 -2.35 1.69
N ASN A 251 14.64 -1.84 1.57
CA ASN A 251 14.39 -0.44 1.21
C ASN A 251 15.04 0.53 2.21
N PRO A 252 15.66 1.62 1.73
CA PRO A 252 16.32 2.61 2.56
C PRO A 252 15.28 3.45 3.34
N THR A 253 15.68 3.91 4.53
CA THR A 253 14.83 4.68 5.45
C THR A 253 15.68 5.64 6.27
N ILE A 254 15.07 6.65 6.89
CA ILE A 254 15.73 7.54 7.87
C ILE A 254 15.82 6.96 9.29
N HIS A 255 15.46 5.69 9.48
CA HIS A 255 15.70 4.91 10.70
C HIS A 255 15.01 5.42 12.00
N ILE A 256 13.87 6.10 11.88
CA ILE A 256 13.04 6.44 13.05
C ILE A 256 12.44 5.15 13.64
N LYS A 257 12.74 4.81 14.89
CA LYS A 257 12.32 3.52 15.47
C LYS A 257 10.78 3.43 15.59
N PRO A 258 10.15 2.34 15.10
CA PRO A 258 8.71 2.13 15.30
C PRO A 258 8.29 2.10 16.78
N ASP A 259 9.13 1.55 17.66
CA ASP A 259 8.85 1.49 19.11
C ASP A 259 8.76 2.90 19.72
N PHE A 260 9.68 3.79 19.38
CA PHE A 260 9.65 5.21 19.81
C PHE A 260 8.36 5.91 19.35
N LEU A 261 7.97 5.70 18.09
CA LEU A 261 6.74 6.26 17.54
C LEU A 261 5.48 5.69 18.22
N ASN A 262 5.49 4.41 18.60
CA ASN A 262 4.40 3.77 19.32
C ASN A 262 4.29 4.28 20.76
N GLU A 263 5.42 4.46 21.47
CA GLU A 263 5.45 5.09 22.80
C GLU A 263 4.81 6.48 22.76
N LYS A 264 5.23 7.32 21.81
CA LYS A 264 4.67 8.66 21.62
C LYS A 264 3.17 8.61 21.26
N PHE A 265 2.73 7.65 20.46
CA PHE A 265 1.31 7.50 20.15
C PHE A 265 0.49 7.12 21.39
N ILE A 266 1.01 6.22 22.24
CA ILE A 266 0.38 5.84 23.50
C ILE A 266 0.26 7.04 24.45
N ASP A 267 1.26 7.92 24.42
CA ASP A 267 1.25 9.18 25.18
C ASP A 267 0.31 10.24 24.60
N GLY A 268 -0.37 9.96 23.47
CA GLY A 268 -1.37 10.82 22.87
C GLY A 268 -0.84 11.78 21.79
N TYR A 269 0.40 11.60 21.32
CA TYR A 269 0.90 12.34 20.17
C TYR A 269 0.34 11.79 18.85
N THR A 270 0.15 12.68 17.88
CA THR A 270 -0.10 12.36 16.47
C THR A 270 1.10 12.75 15.61
N LEU A 271 1.21 12.14 14.43
CA LEU A 271 2.25 12.47 13.46
C LEU A 271 1.81 13.66 12.59
N GLU A 272 2.73 14.56 12.27
CA GLU A 272 2.58 15.58 11.23
C GLU A 272 3.80 15.53 10.33
N LEU A 273 3.59 15.42 9.01
CA LEU A 273 4.67 15.33 8.02
C LEU A 273 4.63 16.55 7.10
N ILE A 274 5.77 17.22 6.96
CA ILE A 274 5.96 18.24 5.94
C ILE A 274 6.43 17.55 4.66
N ILE A 275 5.49 17.38 3.72
CA ILE A 275 5.73 16.77 2.41
C ILE A 275 6.58 17.75 1.57
N PRO A 276 7.63 17.28 0.87
CA PRO A 276 8.40 18.12 -0.03
C PRO A 276 7.52 18.81 -1.07
N LYS A 277 7.87 20.06 -1.43
CA LYS A 277 7.11 20.84 -2.42
C LYS A 277 7.14 20.20 -3.81
N GLU A 278 8.28 19.63 -4.17
CA GLU A 278 8.47 18.88 -5.41
C GLU A 278 8.37 17.40 -5.08
N ILE A 279 7.44 16.72 -5.74
CA ILE A 279 7.24 15.28 -5.64
C ILE A 279 7.57 14.70 -7.00
N ASP A 280 8.74 14.12 -7.11
CA ASP A 280 9.31 13.54 -8.33
C ASP A 280 9.40 12.01 -8.24
N ASN A 281 9.18 11.45 -7.04
CA ASN A 281 9.15 10.02 -6.77
C ASN A 281 7.90 9.64 -5.94
N ALA A 282 7.38 8.43 -6.15
CA ALA A 282 6.28 7.89 -5.36
C ALA A 282 6.66 7.64 -3.88
N ASN A 283 7.96 7.58 -3.60
CA ASN A 283 8.54 7.39 -2.28
C ASN A 283 9.29 8.65 -1.85
N ILE A 284 9.04 9.11 -0.62
CA ILE A 284 9.63 10.35 -0.11
C ILE A 284 10.23 10.21 1.29
N VAL A 285 11.25 11.02 1.55
CA VAL A 285 11.66 11.47 2.88
C VAL A 285 10.98 12.81 3.14
N PRO A 286 10.13 12.93 4.17
CA PRO A 286 9.54 14.22 4.55
C PRO A 286 10.60 15.27 4.86
N SER A 287 10.35 16.52 4.51
CA SER A 287 11.25 17.64 4.80
C SER A 287 11.40 17.85 6.30
N GLU A 288 10.30 17.71 7.04
CA GLU A 288 10.26 17.77 8.50
C GLU A 288 9.22 16.79 9.03
N ILE A 289 9.44 16.30 10.25
CA ILE A 289 8.55 15.37 10.94
C ILE A 289 8.32 15.90 12.34
N PHE A 290 7.05 16.08 12.70
CA PHE A 290 6.64 16.54 14.01
C PHE A 290 5.76 15.50 14.72
N LEU A 291 5.85 15.51 16.05
CA LEU A 291 4.90 14.87 16.94
C LEU A 291 4.06 15.97 17.61
N VAL A 292 2.74 15.84 17.56
CA VAL A 292 1.81 16.89 17.99
C VAL A 292 0.88 16.35 19.08
N LYS A 293 0.73 17.09 20.18
CA LYS A 293 -0.20 16.77 21.27
C LYS A 293 -0.77 18.06 21.87
N GLY A 294 -2.02 18.37 21.55
CA GLY A 294 -2.62 19.66 21.94
C GLY A 294 -1.82 20.81 21.32
N ASP A 295 -1.30 21.71 22.15
CA ASP A 295 -0.48 22.84 21.72
C ASP A 295 1.03 22.49 21.62
N GLU A 296 1.43 21.29 22.06
CA GLU A 296 2.82 20.83 21.94
C GLU A 296 3.09 20.33 20.51
N ARG A 297 4.16 20.84 19.90
CA ARG A 297 4.63 20.44 18.56
C ARG A 297 6.15 20.20 18.60
N GLU A 298 6.54 18.93 18.62
CA GLU A 298 7.93 18.50 18.74
C GLU A 298 8.53 18.13 17.38
N LEU A 299 9.57 18.84 16.95
CA LEU A 299 10.36 18.45 15.78
C LEU A 299 11.21 17.22 16.13
N ILE A 300 11.01 16.09 15.44
CA ILE A 300 11.79 14.86 15.66
C ILE A 300 12.75 14.56 14.52
N TYR A 301 12.58 15.21 13.36
CA TYR A 301 13.46 15.05 12.21
C TYR A 301 13.31 16.26 11.27
N SER A 302 14.44 16.74 10.76
CA SER A 302 14.52 17.69 9.65
C SER A 302 15.47 17.11 8.61
N LEU A 303 15.15 17.28 7.33
CA LEU A 303 15.91 16.71 6.23
C LEU A 303 17.38 17.12 6.31
N ASP A 304 18.25 16.13 6.47
CA ASP A 304 19.69 16.26 6.53
C ASP A 304 20.38 15.52 5.37
N ALA A 305 21.72 15.53 5.35
CA ALA A 305 22.49 14.83 4.32
C ALA A 305 22.24 13.31 4.28
N HIS A 306 21.85 12.69 5.40
CA HIS A 306 21.48 11.28 5.43
C HIS A 306 20.12 11.07 4.76
N GLY A 307 19.14 11.92 5.05
CA GLY A 307 17.85 11.92 4.40
C GLY A 307 17.92 12.17 2.90
N GLU A 308 18.74 13.13 2.47
CA GLU A 308 19.01 13.37 1.04
C GLU A 308 19.62 12.14 0.37
N LYS A 309 20.57 11.47 1.05
CA LYS A 309 21.10 10.20 0.56
C LYS A 309 20.02 9.13 0.46
N VAL A 310 19.18 8.97 1.48
CA VAL A 310 18.04 8.03 1.45
C VAL A 310 17.13 8.35 0.27
N GLN A 311 16.75 9.61 0.08
CA GLN A 311 15.92 10.06 -1.04
C GLN A 311 16.57 9.74 -2.40
N SER A 312 17.87 10.00 -2.55
CA SER A 312 18.61 9.73 -3.80
C SER A 312 18.64 8.25 -4.16
N LEU A 313 18.61 7.38 -3.15
CA LEU A 313 18.53 5.92 -3.31
C LEU A 313 17.12 5.46 -3.65
N LEU A 314 16.08 6.28 -3.51
CA LEU A 314 14.73 5.91 -3.94
C LEU A 314 14.68 5.97 -5.47
N GLY A 315 14.55 4.79 -6.07
CA GLY A 315 14.32 4.57 -7.47
C GLY A 315 12.84 4.40 -7.79
N ILE A 316 12.62 3.99 -9.03
CA ILE A 316 11.31 3.91 -9.67
C ILE A 316 10.48 2.69 -9.17
N GLU A 317 11.00 1.88 -8.25
CA GLU A 317 10.27 0.74 -7.63
C GLU A 317 10.60 0.54 -6.13
N GLY A 318 11.45 1.36 -5.54
CA GLY A 318 12.13 1.03 -4.29
C GLY A 318 13.53 1.61 -4.26
N ALA A 319 14.56 0.84 -3.93
CA ALA A 319 15.94 1.33 -4.01
C ALA A 319 16.46 1.31 -5.47
N LYS A 320 17.21 2.32 -5.92
CA LYS A 320 17.92 2.35 -7.22
C LYS A 320 18.90 1.18 -7.38
N GLU A 321 19.36 0.59 -6.28
CA GLU A 321 20.33 -0.52 -6.21
C GLU A 321 19.69 -1.88 -5.84
N GLN A 322 18.44 -2.16 -6.23
CA GLN A 322 17.86 -3.52 -6.08
C GLN A 322 17.97 -4.39 -7.35
N LEU A 323 18.95 -4.10 -8.21
CA LEU A 323 19.34 -4.95 -9.34
C LEU A 323 20.80 -5.41 -9.16
N GLU A 324 21.00 -6.48 -8.40
CA GLU A 324 21.99 -7.53 -8.68
C GLU A 324 21.43 -8.91 -8.32
#